data_AF-A0A2E4S492-F1
#
_entry.id   AF-A0A2E4S492-F1
#
_cell.length_a   1.000
_cell.length_b   1.000
_cell.length_c   1.000
_cell.angle_alpha   90.00
_cell.angle_beta   90.00
_cell.angle_gamma   90.00
#
_symmetry.space_group_name_H-M   'P 1'
#
loop_
_entity.id
_entity.type
_entity.pdbx_description
1 polymer ?
#
loop_
_entity_poly.entity_id
_entity_poly.type
_entity_poly.pdbx_seq_one_letter_code
_entity_poly.pdbx_strand_id
1 'polypeptide(L)'
;MKFQILSMAVAGLALAACGGGDSEAADPVAGETVAENTATETVADPEAEDVSSLRADCDILATDPEALESFAEIGTDADGFCACFVQVVEASAEEEREQMKATLEEVTDGMQASGEGAEDIVSRMMSETLMNPDSETSQATQSGVRLIGGVIDDVSDSLEDTGSCPAD
;
A
#
# COMPACT_ATOMS: atom_id res chain seq x y z
N MET A 1 36.68 -9.50 -16.95
CA MET A 1 35.77 -10.38 -17.70
C MET A 1 36.09 -11.83 -17.36
N LYS A 2 35.18 -12.53 -16.68
CA LYS A 2 35.26 -13.97 -16.45
C LYS A 2 33.84 -14.49 -16.34
N PHE A 3 33.37 -15.07 -17.44
CA PHE A 3 32.07 -15.73 -17.56
C PHE A 3 32.15 -17.10 -16.87
N GLN A 4 31.19 -17.39 -15.99
CA GLN A 4 30.82 -18.76 -15.66
C GLN A 4 29.31 -18.90 -15.77
N ILE A 5 28.90 -19.70 -16.74
CA ILE A 5 27.55 -20.17 -17.03
C ILE A 5 27.46 -21.61 -16.47
N LEU A 6 26.22 -22.05 -16.20
CA LEU A 6 25.72 -23.41 -15.97
C LEU A 6 25.52 -23.82 -14.49
N SER A 7 24.26 -23.93 -14.06
CA SER A 7 23.51 -25.18 -14.19
C SER A 7 22.07 -25.05 -13.69
N MET A 8 21.12 -25.42 -14.55
CA MET A 8 19.74 -25.75 -14.18
C MET A 8 19.72 -26.99 -13.28
N ALA A 9 18.91 -26.96 -12.23
CA ALA A 9 18.41 -28.16 -11.57
C ALA A 9 16.89 -28.04 -11.40
N VAL A 10 16.17 -28.66 -12.32
CA VAL A 10 14.75 -29.03 -12.16
C VAL A 10 14.72 -30.27 -11.27
N ALA A 11 14.27 -30.12 -10.04
CA ALA A 11 13.74 -31.21 -9.23
C ALA A 11 12.21 -31.05 -9.26
N GLY A 12 11.39 -32.03 -9.61
CA GLY A 12 11.53 -33.47 -9.49
C GLY A 12 10.20 -33.95 -8.91
N LEU A 13 9.22 -34.14 -9.79
CA LEU A 13 7.85 -34.57 -9.48
C LEU A 13 7.88 -36.02 -8.94
N ALA A 14 7.54 -36.23 -7.67
CA ALA A 14 7.39 -37.56 -7.09
C ALA A 14 5.92 -37.98 -7.11
N LEU A 15 5.57 -38.81 -8.10
CA LEU A 15 4.32 -39.55 -8.22
C LEU A 15 4.39 -40.77 -7.27
N ALA A 16 3.57 -40.79 -6.22
CA ALA A 16 3.39 -41.99 -5.39
C ALA A 16 2.10 -42.71 -5.79
N ALA A 17 2.27 -43.80 -6.55
CA ALA A 17 1.22 -44.78 -6.85
C ALA A 17 1.71 -46.17 -6.38
N CYS A 18 1.07 -46.70 -5.34
CA CYS A 18 1.10 -48.10 -4.91
C CYS A 18 -0.04 -48.24 -3.87
N GLY A 19 -1.09 -49.03 -4.02
CA GLY A 19 -1.18 -50.38 -4.57
C GLY A 19 -1.53 -51.33 -3.43
N GLY A 20 -2.81 -51.69 -3.28
CA GLY A 20 -3.26 -52.66 -2.27
C GLY A 20 -4.77 -52.87 -2.34
N GLY A 21 -5.20 -53.92 -3.05
CA GLY A 21 -6.59 -54.33 -3.14
C GLY A 21 -6.98 -55.30 -2.04
N ASP A 22 -8.25 -55.27 -1.65
CA ASP A 22 -9.02 -56.46 -1.33
C ASP A 22 -10.47 -56.22 -1.77
N SER A 23 -11.10 -57.27 -2.28
CA SER A 23 -12.37 -57.22 -3.00
C SER A 23 -13.49 -57.65 -2.07
N GLU A 24 -14.47 -56.79 -1.80
CA GLU A 24 -15.79 -57.23 -1.32
C GLU A 24 -16.88 -56.40 -2.01
N ALA A 25 -17.79 -57.14 -2.66
CA ALA A 25 -18.89 -56.61 -3.46
C ALA A 25 -20.08 -56.22 -2.58
N ALA A 26 -20.64 -55.03 -2.80
CA ALA A 26 -22.04 -54.71 -2.53
C ALA A 26 -22.50 -53.53 -3.41
N ASP A 27 -23.73 -53.65 -3.90
CA ASP A 27 -24.47 -52.86 -4.90
C ASP A 27 -24.49 -51.32 -4.77
N PRO A 28 -24.87 -50.60 -5.85
CA PRO A 28 -24.71 -49.15 -6.02
C PRO A 28 -25.91 -48.36 -5.51
N VAL A 29 -25.66 -47.28 -4.75
CA VAL A 29 -26.66 -46.26 -4.47
C VAL A 29 -26.05 -44.87 -4.55
N ALA A 30 -26.50 -44.13 -5.57
CA ALA A 30 -26.67 -42.69 -5.69
C ALA A 30 -25.70 -41.78 -4.91
N GLY A 31 -24.86 -41.06 -5.65
CA GLY A 31 -24.13 -39.91 -5.14
C GLY A 31 -23.34 -39.26 -6.26
N GLU A 32 -23.99 -38.34 -6.97
CA GLU A 32 -23.32 -37.34 -7.80
C GLU A 32 -22.30 -36.61 -6.90
N THR A 33 -21.02 -36.92 -7.06
CA THR A 33 -19.94 -36.14 -6.47
C THR A 33 -19.38 -35.30 -7.59
N VAL A 34 -19.96 -34.11 -7.71
CA VAL A 34 -19.29 -32.96 -8.30
C VAL A 34 -17.91 -32.90 -7.65
N ALA A 35 -16.87 -33.10 -8.45
CA ALA A 35 -15.52 -32.79 -8.04
C ALA A 35 -15.46 -31.28 -7.80
N GLU A 36 -15.69 -30.88 -6.56
CA GLU A 36 -15.42 -29.53 -6.08
C GLU A 36 -13.92 -29.33 -6.18
N ASN A 37 -13.53 -28.69 -7.27
CA ASN A 37 -12.19 -28.18 -7.46
C ASN A 37 -12.07 -26.99 -6.51
N THR A 38 -11.74 -27.24 -5.24
CA THR A 38 -11.35 -26.20 -4.29
C THR A 38 -10.03 -25.61 -4.77
N ALA A 39 -10.12 -24.68 -5.71
CA ALA A 39 -9.13 -23.64 -5.84
C ALA A 39 -9.15 -22.91 -4.51
N THR A 40 -8.09 -23.07 -3.72
CA THR A 40 -7.76 -22.12 -2.67
C THR A 40 -7.55 -20.78 -3.36
N GLU A 41 -8.63 -20.02 -3.48
CA GLU A 41 -8.57 -18.58 -3.62
C GLU A 41 -7.97 -18.09 -2.30
N THR A 42 -6.69 -17.71 -2.35
CA THR A 42 -6.15 -16.80 -1.34
C THR A 42 -6.94 -15.52 -1.54
N VAL A 43 -8.04 -15.36 -0.80
CA VAL A 43 -8.73 -14.08 -0.69
C VAL A 43 -7.72 -13.18 0.01
N ALA A 44 -7.02 -12.36 -0.78
CA ALA A 44 -6.24 -11.26 -0.23
C ALA A 44 -7.21 -10.41 0.58
N ASP A 45 -6.85 -10.16 1.84
CA ASP A 45 -7.59 -9.24 2.68
C ASP A 45 -7.44 -7.85 2.05
N PRO A 46 -8.53 -7.24 1.54
CA PRO A 46 -8.42 -5.99 0.80
C PRO A 46 -7.88 -4.86 1.68
N GLU A 47 -8.10 -4.92 3.00
CA GLU A 47 -7.58 -3.92 3.94
C GLU A 47 -6.06 -4.06 4.12
N ALA A 48 -5.52 -5.29 4.12
CA ALA A 48 -4.09 -5.52 4.20
C ALA A 48 -3.32 -5.01 2.97
N GLU A 49 -3.88 -5.14 1.77
CA GLU A 49 -3.30 -4.60 0.53
C GLU A 49 -3.32 -3.06 0.56
N ASP A 50 -4.40 -2.47 1.08
CA ASP A 50 -4.64 -1.03 1.13
C ASP A 50 -3.68 -0.32 2.12
N VAL A 51 -3.43 -0.91 3.29
CA VAL A 51 -2.41 -0.43 4.25
C VAL A 51 -1.01 -0.53 3.65
N SER A 52 -0.73 -1.58 2.87
CA SER A 52 0.57 -1.77 2.23
C SER A 52 0.83 -0.73 1.13
N SER A 53 -0.21 -0.33 0.39
CA SER A 53 -0.14 0.75 -0.61
C SER A 53 0.15 2.08 0.06
N LEU A 54 -0.63 2.42 1.09
CA LEU A 54 -0.45 3.65 1.86
C LEU A 54 0.96 3.78 2.44
N ARG A 55 1.52 2.66 2.92
CA ARG A 55 2.90 2.63 3.40
C ARG A 55 3.91 2.88 2.28
N ALA A 56 3.74 2.24 1.12
CA ALA A 56 4.61 2.43 -0.02
C ALA A 56 4.59 3.87 -0.54
N ASP A 57 3.40 4.48 -0.58
CA ASP A 57 3.23 5.88 -0.95
C ASP A 57 3.92 6.82 0.04
N CYS A 58 3.77 6.58 1.34
CA CYS A 58 4.52 7.35 2.33
C CYS A 58 6.03 7.18 2.18
N ASP A 59 6.52 5.97 1.89
CA ASP A 59 7.95 5.75 1.67
C ASP A 59 8.47 6.57 0.47
N ILE A 60 7.63 6.80 -0.56
CA ILE A 60 7.96 7.70 -1.68
C ILE A 60 7.99 9.16 -1.23
N LEU A 61 6.96 9.63 -0.51
CA LEU A 61 6.96 10.99 0.07
C LEU A 61 8.19 11.23 0.94
N ALA A 62 8.60 10.24 1.74
CA ALA A 62 9.75 10.34 2.63
C ALA A 62 11.10 10.40 1.90
N THR A 63 11.13 10.24 0.57
CA THR A 63 12.32 10.51 -0.25
C THR A 63 12.46 11.99 -0.62
N ASP A 64 11.44 12.80 -0.37
CA ASP A 64 11.46 14.23 -0.61
C ASP A 64 12.56 14.90 0.24
N PRO A 65 13.45 15.72 -0.36
CA PRO A 65 14.53 16.37 0.36
C PRO A 65 14.06 17.25 1.54
N GLU A 66 12.92 17.93 1.40
CA GLU A 66 12.38 18.76 2.48
C GLU A 66 11.88 17.89 3.62
N ALA A 67 11.19 16.78 3.31
CA ALA A 67 10.75 15.82 4.33
C ALA A 67 11.95 15.24 5.12
N LEU A 68 13.05 14.91 4.43
CA LEU A 68 14.28 14.42 5.07
C LEU A 68 14.92 15.45 6.00
N GLU A 69 14.90 16.73 5.63
CA GLU A 69 15.37 17.82 6.50
C GLU A 69 14.48 17.92 7.74
N SER A 70 13.15 17.92 7.57
CA SER A 70 12.20 17.94 8.68
C SER A 70 12.37 16.74 9.62
N PHE A 71 12.55 15.53 9.10
CA PHE A 71 12.74 14.33 9.94
C PHE A 71 13.97 14.44 10.83
N ALA A 72 15.07 14.97 10.30
CA ALA A 72 16.29 15.19 11.07
C ALA A 72 16.10 16.25 12.17
N GLU A 73 15.27 17.27 11.92
CA GLU A 73 14.95 18.31 12.91
C GLU A 73 14.09 17.77 14.06
N ILE A 74 13.05 16.98 13.76
CA ILE A 74 12.14 16.40 14.76
C ILE A 74 12.69 15.11 15.40
N GLY A 75 13.84 14.62 14.94
CA GLY A 75 14.52 13.45 15.52
C GLY A 75 13.88 12.10 15.15
N THR A 76 13.23 12.03 13.99
CA THR A 76 12.68 10.79 13.42
C THR A 76 13.44 10.39 12.15
N ASP A 77 13.10 9.23 11.59
CA ASP A 77 13.48 8.83 10.24
C ASP A 77 12.23 8.54 9.40
N ALA A 78 12.43 8.26 8.11
CA ALA A 78 11.35 7.92 7.18
C ALA A 78 10.49 6.76 7.71
N ASP A 79 11.12 5.75 8.31
CA ASP A 79 10.42 4.57 8.82
C ASP A 79 9.49 4.92 9.98
N GLY A 80 10.00 5.67 10.95
CA GLY A 80 9.25 6.15 12.11
C GLY A 80 8.11 7.09 11.72
N PHE A 81 8.39 8.07 10.86
CA PHE A 81 7.37 8.99 10.36
C PHE A 81 6.26 8.25 9.62
N CYS A 82 6.61 7.40 8.65
CA CYS A 82 5.61 6.69 7.85
C CYS A 82 4.82 5.66 8.65
N ALA A 83 5.37 5.13 9.74
CA ALA A 83 4.61 4.26 10.64
C ALA A 83 3.50 5.05 11.36
N CYS A 84 3.82 6.26 11.85
CA CYS A 84 2.83 7.15 12.46
C CYS A 84 1.81 7.66 11.45
N PHE A 85 2.27 8.07 10.26
CA PHE A 85 1.39 8.53 9.19
C PHE A 85 0.35 7.48 8.81
N VAL A 86 0.78 6.24 8.56
CA VAL A 86 -0.13 5.12 8.26
C VAL A 86 -1.11 4.91 9.40
N GLN A 87 -0.66 4.94 10.66
CA GLN A 87 -1.53 4.79 11.82
C GLN A 87 -2.66 5.84 11.82
N VAL A 88 -2.31 7.11 11.66
CA VAL A 88 -3.29 8.22 11.73
C VAL A 88 -4.28 8.16 10.56
N VAL A 89 -3.79 7.86 9.35
CA VAL A 89 -4.66 7.72 8.17
C VAL A 89 -5.61 6.54 8.33
N GLU A 90 -5.16 5.41 8.87
CA GLU A 90 -6.03 4.24 9.15
C GLU A 90 -7.05 4.49 10.26
N ALA A 91 -6.72 5.36 11.22
CA ALA A 91 -7.63 5.78 12.28
C ALA A 91 -8.73 6.74 11.82
N SER A 92 -8.53 7.38 10.65
CA SER A 92 -9.42 8.40 10.11
C SER A 92 -10.76 7.80 9.63
N ALA A 93 -11.76 8.67 9.43
CA ALA A 93 -13.04 8.23 8.87
C ALA A 93 -12.84 7.63 7.46
N GLU A 94 -13.62 6.61 7.10
CA GLU A 94 -13.45 5.87 5.83
C GLU A 94 -13.40 6.79 4.61
N GLU A 95 -14.31 7.77 4.52
CA GLU A 95 -14.36 8.75 3.42
C GLU A 95 -13.10 9.63 3.37
N GLU A 96 -12.61 10.09 4.52
CA GLU A 96 -11.39 10.90 4.61
C GLU A 96 -10.15 10.08 4.27
N ARG A 97 -10.10 8.83 4.76
CA ARG A 97 -9.04 7.86 4.48
C ARG A 97 -8.93 7.55 2.99
N GLU A 98 -10.04 7.25 2.32
CA GLU A 98 -10.06 7.02 0.87
C GLU A 98 -9.60 8.26 0.09
N GLN A 99 -10.04 9.44 0.52
CA GLN A 99 -9.65 10.71 -0.13
C GLN A 99 -8.16 11.01 0.04
N MET A 100 -7.61 10.78 1.23
CA MET A 100 -6.18 10.89 1.49
C MET A 100 -5.39 9.90 0.64
N LYS A 101 -5.80 8.63 0.57
CA LYS A 101 -5.14 7.60 -0.24
C LYS A 101 -5.10 7.99 -1.72
N ALA A 102 -6.23 8.34 -2.30
CA ALA A 102 -6.31 8.73 -3.71
C ALA A 102 -5.44 9.96 -4.03
N THR A 103 -5.44 10.96 -3.14
CA THR A 103 -4.62 12.17 -3.35
C THR A 103 -3.14 11.88 -3.16
N LEU A 104 -2.81 11.02 -2.20
CA LEU A 104 -1.44 10.61 -1.94
C LEU A 104 -0.87 9.84 -3.14
N GLU A 105 -1.63 8.89 -3.69
CA GLU A 105 -1.28 8.14 -4.91
C GLU A 105 -0.99 9.10 -6.08
N GLU A 106 -1.84 10.12 -6.30
CA GLU A 106 -1.60 11.12 -7.34
C GLU A 106 -0.30 11.91 -7.13
N VAL A 107 0.01 12.27 -5.88
CA VAL A 107 1.24 13.00 -5.54
C VAL A 107 2.47 12.12 -5.77
N THR A 108 2.45 10.89 -5.26
CA THR A 108 3.59 9.96 -5.34
C THR A 108 3.83 9.47 -6.76
N ASP A 109 2.77 9.24 -7.55
CA ASP A 109 2.88 8.99 -8.99
C ASP A 109 3.49 10.18 -9.72
N GLY A 110 3.06 11.40 -9.38
CA GLY A 110 3.63 12.63 -9.92
C GLY A 110 5.12 12.75 -9.62
N MET A 111 5.54 12.50 -8.38
CA MET A 111 6.94 12.53 -7.95
C MET A 111 7.77 11.51 -8.74
N GLN A 112 7.28 10.26 -8.84
CA GLN A 112 7.99 9.20 -9.56
C GLN A 112 8.09 9.48 -11.07
N ALA A 113 7.04 10.03 -11.67
CA ALA A 113 7.00 10.29 -13.11
C ALA A 113 7.90 11.47 -13.52
N SER A 114 8.03 12.47 -12.66
CA SER A 114 8.74 13.73 -12.96
C SER A 114 10.13 13.82 -12.33
N GLY A 115 10.37 13.11 -11.23
CA GLY A 115 11.55 13.28 -10.37
C GLY A 115 11.53 14.58 -9.55
N GLU A 116 10.37 15.21 -9.40
CA GLU A 116 10.17 16.43 -8.59
C GLU A 116 9.76 16.10 -7.15
N GLY A 117 9.88 17.09 -6.26
CA GLY A 117 9.45 16.97 -4.88
C GLY A 117 7.92 17.03 -4.72
N ALA A 118 7.42 16.62 -3.56
CA ALA A 118 5.99 16.56 -3.27
C ALA A 118 5.32 17.94 -3.39
N GLU A 119 6.00 19.00 -2.92
CA GLU A 119 5.54 20.39 -2.99
C GLU A 119 5.36 20.90 -4.43
N ASP A 120 6.24 20.51 -5.35
CA ASP A 120 6.16 20.88 -6.77
C ASP A 120 4.95 20.20 -7.44
N ILE A 121 4.74 18.92 -7.12
CA ILE A 121 3.58 18.15 -7.62
C ILE A 121 2.28 18.75 -7.09
N VAL A 122 2.19 18.97 -5.78
CA VAL A 122 1.02 19.59 -5.15
C VAL A 122 0.76 20.98 -5.73
N SER A 123 1.80 21.79 -5.96
CA SER A 123 1.69 23.12 -6.57
C SER A 123 1.12 23.07 -7.99
N ARG A 124 1.51 22.07 -8.78
CA ARG A 124 0.94 21.82 -10.12
C ARG A 124 -0.52 21.41 -10.03
N MET A 125 -0.84 20.44 -9.19
CA MET A 125 -2.22 19.97 -8.99
C MET A 125 -3.13 21.12 -8.54
N MET A 126 -2.65 21.98 -7.63
CA MET A 126 -3.36 23.19 -7.19
C MET A 126 -3.52 24.22 -8.32
N SER A 127 -2.51 24.36 -9.18
CA SER A 127 -2.61 25.22 -10.37
C SER A 127 -3.67 24.71 -11.36
N GLU A 128 -3.75 23.41 -11.57
CA GLU A 128 -4.78 22.77 -12.42
C GLU A 128 -6.18 22.90 -11.84
N THR A 129 -6.27 22.71 -10.52
CA THR A 129 -7.48 22.94 -9.74
C THR A 129 -8.00 24.38 -9.93
N LEU A 130 -7.12 25.38 -9.92
CA LEU A 130 -7.49 26.77 -10.15
C LEU A 130 -8.01 27.03 -11.58
N MET A 131 -7.63 26.20 -12.55
CA MET A 131 -8.16 26.29 -13.92
C MET A 131 -9.57 25.72 -14.04
N ASN A 132 -9.94 24.75 -13.19
CA ASN A 132 -11.27 24.12 -13.18
C ASN A 132 -11.81 23.93 -11.75
N PRO A 133 -12.05 25.02 -10.98
CA PRO A 133 -12.31 24.94 -9.54
C PRO A 133 -13.63 24.25 -9.18
N ASP A 134 -14.61 24.29 -10.09
CA ASP A 134 -15.95 23.73 -9.86
C ASP A 134 -16.02 22.22 -10.17
N SER A 135 -14.96 21.62 -10.71
CA SER A 135 -14.97 20.18 -11.00
C SER A 135 -14.88 19.35 -9.72
N GLU A 136 -15.55 18.20 -9.70
CA GLU A 136 -15.52 17.26 -8.57
C GLU A 136 -14.08 16.83 -8.24
N THR A 137 -13.25 16.58 -9.27
CA THR A 137 -11.84 16.25 -9.13
C THR A 137 -11.06 17.36 -8.41
N SER A 138 -11.18 18.61 -8.87
CA SER A 138 -10.53 19.76 -8.22
C SER A 138 -10.93 19.92 -6.75
N GLN A 139 -12.20 19.65 -6.41
CA GLN A 139 -12.66 19.72 -5.03
C GLN A 139 -12.07 18.58 -4.18
N ALA A 140 -12.04 17.37 -4.74
CA ALA A 140 -11.43 16.21 -4.09
C ALA A 140 -9.93 16.41 -3.86
N THR A 141 -9.18 16.87 -4.86
CA THR A 141 -7.74 17.18 -4.74
C THR A 141 -7.48 18.24 -3.68
N GLN A 142 -8.23 19.34 -3.67
CA GLN A 142 -8.07 20.37 -2.63
C GLN A 142 -8.33 19.84 -1.23
N SER A 143 -9.35 19.00 -1.08
CA SER A 143 -9.72 18.42 0.20
C SER A 143 -8.66 17.43 0.67
N GLY A 144 -8.25 16.50 -0.20
CA GLY A 144 -7.23 15.51 0.10
C GLY A 144 -5.88 16.12 0.44
N VAL A 145 -5.42 17.14 -0.29
CA VAL A 145 -4.15 17.82 0.06
C VAL A 145 -4.22 18.48 1.43
N ARG A 146 -5.37 19.06 1.81
CA ARG A 146 -5.55 19.63 3.15
C ARG A 146 -5.56 18.56 4.23
N LEU A 147 -6.22 17.42 3.99
CA LEU A 147 -6.27 16.31 4.93
C LEU A 147 -4.87 15.71 5.14
N ILE A 148 -4.16 15.39 4.06
CA ILE A 148 -2.78 14.86 4.12
C ILE A 148 -1.86 15.84 4.84
N GLY A 149 -1.91 17.13 4.50
CA GLY A 149 -1.11 18.15 5.16
C GLY A 149 -1.37 18.20 6.67
N GLY A 150 -2.65 18.14 7.08
CA GLY A 150 -3.02 18.09 8.50
C GLY A 150 -2.47 16.86 9.21
N VAL A 151 -2.52 15.67 8.58
CA VAL A 151 -1.94 14.45 9.16
C VAL A 151 -0.42 14.54 9.28
N ILE A 152 0.26 15.10 8.27
CA ILE A 152 1.72 15.31 8.32
C ILE A 152 2.08 16.24 9.47
N ASP A 153 1.35 17.35 9.63
CA ASP A 153 1.55 18.31 10.72
C ASP A 153 1.30 17.63 12.09
N ASP A 154 0.19 16.93 12.26
CA ASP A 154 -0.16 16.23 13.51
C ASP A 154 0.90 15.18 13.90
N VAL A 155 1.40 14.42 12.93
CA VAL A 155 2.47 13.44 13.15
C VAL A 155 3.78 14.13 13.51
N SER A 156 4.15 15.19 12.80
CA SER A 156 5.39 15.93 13.03
C SER A 156 5.41 16.58 14.40
N ASP A 157 4.33 17.28 14.75
CA ASP A 157 4.15 17.93 16.05
C ASP A 157 4.19 16.90 17.19
N SER A 158 3.51 15.76 17.04
CA SER A 158 3.48 14.73 18.08
C SER A 158 4.85 14.07 18.30
N LEU A 159 5.58 13.82 17.21
CA LEU A 159 6.95 13.29 17.27
C LEU A 159 7.92 14.30 17.88
N GLU A 160 7.81 15.59 17.54
CA GLU A 160 8.62 16.65 18.13
C GLU A 160 8.35 16.80 19.65
N ASP A 161 7.07 16.86 20.03
CA ASP A 161 6.67 17.14 21.42
C ASP A 161 6.86 15.94 22.36
N THR A 162 6.52 14.74 21.88
CA THR A 162 6.41 13.53 22.72
C THR A 162 7.32 12.38 22.29
N GLY A 163 7.91 12.45 21.11
CA GLY A 163 8.68 11.35 20.52
C GLY A 163 7.84 10.10 20.22
N SER A 164 6.53 10.27 20.07
CA SER A 164 5.56 9.18 19.84
C SER A 164 4.54 9.60 18.79
N CYS A 165 3.91 8.63 18.13
CA CYS A 165 2.81 8.90 17.22
C CYS A 165 1.62 9.50 17.98
N PRO A 166 0.81 10.37 17.34
CA PRO A 166 -0.41 10.88 17.95
C PRO A 166 -1.35 9.71 18.25
N ALA A 167 -2.02 9.78 19.40
CA ALA A 167 -2.93 8.72 19.84
C ALA A 167 -4.26 8.81 19.07
N ASP A 168 -4.75 7.64 18.65
CA ASP A 168 -6.11 7.43 18.11
C ASP A 168 -7.23 8.03 18.98
#